data_AF-A0A8J7AVI7-F1
#
_entry.id   AF-A0A8J7AVI7-F1
#
_cell.length_a   1.000
_cell.length_b   1.000
_cell.length_c   1.000
_cell.angle_alpha   90.00
_cell.angle_beta   90.00
_cell.angle_gamma   90.00
#
_symmetry.space_group_name_H-M   'P 1'
#
loop_
_entity.id
_entity.type
_entity.pdbx_description
1 polymer ?
#
loop_
_entity_poly.entity_id
_entity_poly.type
_entity_poly.pdbx_seq_one_letter_code
_entity_poly.pdbx_strand_id
1 'polypeptide(L)' 'ALGLGIAALIFLALIIFNIPAEFNAGTEQAAVLTLSVGHIPLALVEGTFTAMLVLFLRRVKPELLEG' A
#
# COMPACT_ATOMS: atom_id res chain seq x y z
N ALA A 1 -7.60 1.56 -6.77
CA ALA A 1 -6.47 2.27 -6.12
C ALA A 1 -6.89 2.99 -4.84
N LEU A 2 -7.88 3.90 -4.90
CA LEU A 2 -8.26 4.73 -3.74
C LEU A 2 -8.75 3.90 -2.52
N GLY A 3 -9.56 2.86 -2.75
CA GLY A 3 -10.01 1.95 -1.68
C GLY A 3 -8.89 1.16 -1.00
N LEU A 4 -7.85 0.77 -1.75
CA LEU A 4 -6.67 0.08 -1.19
C LEU A 4 -5.89 1.03 -0.26
N GLY A 5 -5.69 2.28 -0.67
CA GLY A 5 -5.03 3.29 0.15
C GLY A 5 -5.80 3.58 1.45
N ILE A 6 -7.13 3.70 1.36
CA ILE A 6 -7.97 3.87 2.56
C ILE A 6 -7.88 2.64 3.48
N ALA A 7 -7.92 1.42 2.93
CA ALA A 7 -7.79 0.20 3.72
C ALA A 7 -6.44 0.13 4.45
N ALA A 8 -5.34 0.51 3.78
CA ALA A 8 -4.01 0.58 4.40
C ALA A 8 -3.96 1.63 5.53
N LEU A 9 -4.59 2.80 5.37
CA LEU A 9 -4.66 3.81 6.42
C LEU A 9 -5.50 3.36 7.62
N ILE A 10 -6.63 2.69 7.38
CA ILE A 10 -7.46 2.11 8.45
C ILE A 10 -6.65 1.06 9.20
N PHE A 11 -5.96 0.17 8.48
CA PHE A 11 -5.12 -0.85 9.08
C PHE A 11 -3.98 -0.25 9.92
N LEU A 12 -3.31 0.78 9.42
CA LEU A 12 -2.28 1.53 10.16
C LEU A 12 -2.85 2.12 11.46
N ALA A 13 -4.03 2.75 11.38
CA ALA A 13 -4.70 3.30 12.57
C ALA A 13 -5.05 2.20 13.58
N LEU A 14 -5.60 1.07 13.12
CA LEU A 14 -5.93 -0.07 13.99
C LEU A 14 -4.69 -0.62 14.71
N ILE A 15 -3.53 -0.67 14.05
CA ILE A 15 -2.30 -1.09 14.71
C ILE A 15 -1.87 -0.06 15.75
N ILE A 16 -1.78 1.22 15.39
CA ILE A 16 -1.27 2.27 16.29
C ILE A 16 -2.13 2.41 17.56
N PHE A 17 -3.46 2.30 17.42
CA PHE A 17 -4.39 2.45 18.55
C PHE A 17 -4.59 1.17 19.37
N ASN A 18 -4.11 0.03 18.89
CA ASN A 18 -4.32 -1.26 19.54
C ASN A 18 -3.00 -1.95 19.89
N ILE A 19 -1.96 -1.16 20.21
CA ILE A 19 -0.68 -1.67 20.69
C ILE A 19 -0.88 -2.28 22.10
N PRO A 20 -0.56 -3.57 22.30
CA PRO A 20 -0.62 -4.19 23.62
C PRO A 20 0.22 -3.46 24.68
N ALA A 21 -0.30 -3.39 25.91
CA ALA A 21 0.38 -2.70 27.02
C ALA A 21 1.73 -3.33 27.43
N GLU A 22 1.97 -4.58 27.02
CA GLU A 22 3.23 -5.32 27.23
C GLU A 22 4.39 -4.76 26.38
N PHE A 23 4.09 -4.03 25.28
CA PHE A 23 5.09 -3.50 24.37
C PHE A 23 5.43 -2.04 24.64
N ASN A 24 6.63 -1.63 24.22
CA ASN A 24 7.00 -0.21 24.20
C ASN A 24 6.26 0.49 23.05
N ALA A 25 5.22 1.25 23.39
CA ALA A 25 4.39 1.95 22.40
C ALA A 25 5.19 2.89 21.48
N GLY A 26 6.24 3.54 21.99
CA GLY A 26 7.06 4.45 21.18
C GLY A 26 7.88 3.70 20.12
N THR A 27 8.49 2.57 20.50
CA THR A 27 9.23 1.71 19.57
C THR A 27 8.32 1.10 18.51
N GLU A 28 7.16 0.58 18.91
CA GLU A 28 6.19 -0.03 17.99
C GLU A 28 5.63 0.99 16.99
N GLN A 29 5.24 2.18 17.46
CA GLN A 29 4.78 3.25 16.56
C GLN A 29 5.86 3.67 15.57
N ALA A 30 7.10 3.84 16.02
CA ALA A 30 8.21 4.17 15.14
C ALA A 30 8.44 3.07 14.10
N ALA A 31 8.46 1.80 14.51
CA ALA A 31 8.63 0.66 13.59
C ALA A 31 7.53 0.62 12.53
N VAL A 32 6.27 0.68 12.96
CA VAL A 32 5.11 0.61 12.06
C VAL A 32 5.07 1.80 11.11
N LEU A 33 5.34 3.02 11.58
CA LEU A 33 5.39 4.22 10.73
C LEU A 33 6.55 4.17 9.74
N THR A 34 7.75 3.78 10.17
CA THR A 34 8.92 3.64 9.30
C THR A 34 8.65 2.60 8.21
N LEU A 35 8.10 1.45 8.56
CA LEU A 35 7.73 0.42 7.59
C LEU A 35 6.67 0.95 6.63
N SER A 36 5.62 1.59 7.12
CA SER A 36 4.54 2.14 6.27
C SER A 36 5.06 3.16 5.27
N VAL A 37 5.90 4.10 5.71
CA VAL A 37 6.53 5.09 4.84
C VAL A 37 7.51 4.44 3.87
N GLY A 38 8.24 3.41 4.30
CA GLY A 38 9.17 2.66 3.46
C GLY A 38 8.51 1.97 2.25
N HIS A 39 7.20 1.72 2.29
CA HIS A 39 6.46 1.17 1.14
C HIS A 39 6.02 2.22 0.12
N ILE A 40 6.08 3.52 0.44
CA ILE A 40 5.63 4.58 -0.47
C ILE A 40 6.42 4.59 -1.79
N PRO A 41 7.77 4.52 -1.79
CA PRO A 41 8.53 4.48 -3.03
C PRO A 41 8.18 3.27 -3.91
N LEU A 42 8.06 2.08 -3.30
CA LEU A 42 7.70 0.86 -4.01
C LEU A 42 6.28 0.96 -4.58
N ALA A 43 5.30 1.41 -3.80
CA ALA A 43 3.92 1.58 -4.24
C ALA A 43 3.79 2.57 -5.40
N LEU A 44 4.61 3.62 -5.41
CA LEU A 44 4.64 4.59 -6.51
C LEU A 44 5.22 3.95 -7.78
N VAL A 45 6.36 3.26 -7.67
CA VAL A 45 7.00 2.57 -8.80
C VAL A 45 6.06 1.51 -9.36
N GLU A 46 5.58 0.59 -8.53
CA GLU A 46 4.66 -0.47 -8.91
C GLU A 46 3.39 0.11 -9.55
N GLY A 47 2.76 1.11 -8.93
CA GLY A 47 1.57 1.76 -9.47
C GLY A 47 1.80 2.38 -10.85
N THR A 48 2.95 3.04 -11.06
CA THR A 48 3.33 3.56 -12.38
C THR A 48 3.55 2.44 -13.38
N PHE A 49 4.27 1.39 -13.02
CA PHE A 49 4.51 0.24 -13.89
C PHE A 49 3.22 -0.47 -14.30
N THR A 50 2.33 -0.73 -13.34
CA THR A 50 1.03 -1.34 -13.62
C THR A 50 0.18 -0.44 -14.51
N ALA A 51 0.18 0.88 -14.29
CA ALA A 51 -0.54 1.82 -15.15
C ALA A 51 0.01 1.80 -16.58
N MET A 52 1.33 1.82 -16.76
CA MET A 52 1.98 1.70 -18.08
C MET A 52 1.61 0.38 -18.75
N LEU A 53 1.66 -0.72 -18.02
CA LEU A 53 1.31 -2.05 -18.52
C LEU A 53 -0.15 -2.12 -18.97
N VAL A 54 -1.08 -1.60 -18.16
CA VAL A 54 -2.51 -1.57 -18.52
C VAL A 54 -2.73 -0.73 -19.76
N LEU A 55 -2.09 0.45 -19.88
CA LEU A 55 -2.20 1.29 -21.07
C LEU A 55 -1.65 0.59 -22.33
N PHE A 56 -0.52 -0.10 -22.20
CA PHE A 56 0.06 -0.90 -23.27
C PHE A 56 -0.88 -2.04 -23.70
N LEU A 57 -1.38 -2.82 -22.75
CA LEU A 57 -2.27 -3.95 -23.02
C LEU A 57 -3.58 -3.51 -23.65
N ARG A 58 -4.17 -2.39 -23.20
CA ARG A 58 -5.36 -1.79 -23.84
C ARG A 58 -5.16 -1.53 -25.33
N ARG A 59 -3.93 -1.23 -25.77
CA ARG A 59 -3.63 -0.93 -27.17
C ARG A 59 -3.26 -2.16 -27.99
N VAL A 60 -2.53 -3.11 -27.39
CA VAL A 60 -1.93 -4.24 -28.11
C VAL A 60 -2.80 -5.50 -28.04
N LYS A 61 -3.34 -5.81 -26.87
CA LYS A 61 -4.01 -7.06 -26.54
C LYS A 61 -5.11 -6.80 -25.49
N PRO A 62 -6.19 -6.06 -25.84
CA PRO A 62 -7.23 -5.69 -24.88
C PRO A 62 -7.95 -6.89 -24.28
N GLU A 63 -8.04 -8.00 -25.03
CA GLU A 63 -8.56 -9.30 -24.60
C GLU A 63 -7.89 -9.85 -23.32
N LEU A 64 -6.64 -9.46 -23.03
CA LEU A 64 -5.94 -9.84 -21.79
C LEU A 64 -6.41 -9.07 -20.54
N LEU A 65 -7.22 -8.02 -20.71
CA LEU A 65 -7.76 -7.22 -19.61
C LEU A 65 -9.21 -7.57 -19.26
N GLU A 66 -9.86 -8.42 -20.05
CA GLU A 66 -11.30 -8.71 -19.92
C GLU A 66 -11.62 -9.87 -18.96
N GLY A 67 -10.61 -10.61 -18.51
CA GLY A 67 -10.74 -11.62 -17.44
C GLY A 67 -11.42 -12.90 -17.88
#